data_AF-A0A344U1I8-F1
#
_entry.id   AF-A0A344U1I8-F1
#
_cell.length_a   1.000
_cell.length_b   1.000
_cell.length_c   1.000
_cell.angle_alpha   90.00
_cell.angle_beta   90.00
_cell.angle_gamma   90.00
#
_symmetry.space_group_name_H-M   'P 1'
#
loop_
_entity.id
_entity.type
_entity.pdbx_description
1 polymer ?
#
loop_
_entity_poly.entity_id
_entity_poly.type
_entity_poly.pdbx_seq_one_letter_code
_entity_poly.pdbx_strand_id
1 'polypeptide(L)'
;MTTPAAALPLENAVFSAALLARRLPWSDAPARALGLDSLTCEGAARGVLAHLRRSRSGRPVRLRTPLGSFLVPLKPADTAGLLAAGAAADALAPAVRLDEAGRRHGLHPHHPLPLPAPPEDVLPEAALAGPLAGELRRLASARRDDQALTWEAWRPGLLRAARRVVAGAAAAEDTLLGEMLRRAAEAAGSHAYESRAAAVHRRLAPYLADPDPDSLAAVLARPAAGPAVPAARAEHGPPAGAGRPEEALAHALAVVSEAAATTALQALALTAAGVPAAAGGPAAAVALALDRFPPVGAAVHPVRSRFSWEGLAVDAGTEILAAPGWLRSATDHAGGAGAEPGPLPGGGPSPLCGSPTGCAAAAVAVRVAEAVVRFFTEDAEGARPALLAPALSPDRMPLTLDPRTLLLAFPAAGAPAAAPPARAGTPASYAAPARAAAGRLDRHARSLAACAADAGWDGSETGERFRMRLLEHADRCTRAASDIREAARRLAD
;
A
#
# COMPACT_ATOMS: atom_id res chain seq x y z
N MET A 1 -26.16 -13.15 -27.18
CA MET A 1 -25.07 -12.56 -26.38
C MET A 1 -24.23 -11.65 -27.27
N THR A 2 -23.63 -10.60 -26.72
CA THR A 2 -22.70 -9.71 -27.46
C THR A 2 -21.26 -9.95 -27.01
N THR A 3 -20.29 -9.89 -27.92
CA THR A 3 -18.86 -9.89 -27.57
C THR A 3 -18.37 -8.47 -27.25
N PRO A 4 -17.25 -8.29 -26.51
CA PRO A 4 -16.73 -6.97 -26.22
C PRO A 4 -16.31 -6.23 -27.49
N ALA A 5 -16.73 -4.97 -27.62
CA ALA A 5 -16.31 -4.11 -28.72
C ALA A 5 -14.79 -3.88 -28.63
N ALA A 6 -14.09 -3.97 -29.77
CA ALA A 6 -12.68 -3.60 -29.85
C ALA A 6 -12.54 -2.09 -30.04
N ALA A 7 -11.52 -1.51 -29.42
CA ALA A 7 -11.09 -0.15 -29.73
C ALA A 7 -10.55 -0.07 -31.17
N LEU A 8 -10.73 1.10 -31.81
CA LEU A 8 -10.20 1.42 -33.14
C LEU A 8 -8.67 1.39 -33.15
N PRO A 9 -8.01 1.19 -34.31
CA PRO A 9 -6.56 1.21 -34.41
C PRO A 9 -5.93 2.49 -33.83
N LEU A 10 -6.54 3.66 -34.04
CA LEU A 10 -6.07 4.93 -33.50
C LEU A 10 -6.26 5.03 -31.98
N GLU A 11 -7.40 4.59 -31.45
CA GLU A 11 -7.67 4.53 -30.00
C GLU A 11 -6.61 3.65 -29.30
N ASN A 12 -6.28 2.48 -29.88
CA ASN A 12 -5.21 1.61 -29.39
C ASN A 12 -3.83 2.27 -29.50
N ALA A 13 -3.52 2.94 -30.61
CA ALA A 13 -2.21 3.56 -30.85
C ALA A 13 -1.92 4.68 -29.84
N VAL A 14 -2.87 5.58 -29.60
CA VAL A 14 -2.69 6.69 -28.64
C VAL A 14 -2.57 6.15 -27.21
N PHE A 15 -3.41 5.19 -26.82
CA PHE A 15 -3.32 4.56 -25.49
C PHE A 15 -1.99 3.80 -25.30
N SER A 16 -1.52 3.13 -26.35
CA SER A 16 -0.23 2.43 -26.35
C SER A 16 0.96 3.38 -26.23
N ALA A 17 0.94 4.51 -26.94
CA ALA A 17 1.97 5.54 -26.84
C ALA A 17 2.03 6.12 -25.42
N ALA A 18 0.87 6.44 -24.83
CA ALA A 18 0.76 6.91 -23.45
C ALA A 18 1.33 5.89 -22.44
N LEU A 19 1.03 4.60 -22.59
CA LEU A 19 1.58 3.55 -21.73
C LEU A 19 3.09 3.34 -21.90
N LEU A 20 3.60 3.42 -23.13
CA LEU A 20 5.05 3.29 -23.38
C LEU A 20 5.84 4.46 -22.81
N ALA A 21 5.30 5.68 -22.92
CA ALA A 21 5.95 6.90 -22.42
C ALA A 21 6.12 6.90 -20.89
N ARG A 22 5.26 6.21 -20.12
CA ARG A 22 5.45 5.99 -18.66
C ARG A 22 6.77 5.33 -18.30
N ARG A 23 7.42 4.61 -19.22
CA ARG A 23 8.75 4.00 -18.99
C ARG A 23 9.89 5.03 -18.99
N LEU A 24 9.63 6.28 -19.37
CA LEU A 24 10.59 7.38 -19.36
C LEU A 24 10.29 8.29 -18.15
N PRO A 25 11.04 8.20 -17.04
CA PRO A 25 10.70 8.86 -15.77
C PRO A 25 10.71 10.40 -15.82
N TRP A 26 11.27 10.99 -16.88
CA TRP A 26 11.33 12.43 -17.12
C TRP A 26 10.33 12.95 -18.17
N SER A 27 9.60 12.07 -18.86
CA SER A 27 8.69 12.47 -19.96
C SER A 27 7.63 13.49 -19.53
N ASP A 28 7.05 13.29 -18.35
CA ASP A 28 6.04 14.17 -17.77
C ASP A 28 6.62 15.45 -17.12
N ALA A 29 7.91 15.49 -16.80
CA ALA A 29 8.47 16.54 -15.95
C ALA A 29 8.36 17.96 -16.55
N PRO A 30 8.63 18.19 -17.85
CA PRO A 30 8.39 19.48 -18.49
C PRO A 30 6.90 19.85 -18.55
N ALA A 31 6.03 18.89 -18.85
CA ALA A 31 4.59 19.11 -18.91
C ALA A 31 4.02 19.55 -17.55
N ARG A 32 4.38 18.83 -16.48
CA ARG A 32 3.98 19.17 -15.09
C ARG A 32 4.58 20.51 -14.63
N ALA A 33 5.82 20.82 -14.99
CA ALA A 33 6.44 22.11 -14.66
C ALA A 33 5.71 23.31 -15.30
N LEU A 34 5.12 23.10 -16.49
CA LEU A 34 4.32 24.09 -17.23
C LEU A 34 2.82 24.02 -16.93
N GLY A 35 2.34 23.10 -16.08
CA GLY A 35 0.91 22.89 -15.81
C GLY A 35 0.12 22.27 -16.98
N LEU A 36 0.81 21.67 -17.95
CA LEU A 36 0.22 21.05 -19.14
C LEU A 36 -0.13 19.58 -18.89
N ASP A 37 -0.91 19.31 -17.83
CA ASP A 37 -1.17 17.95 -17.36
C ASP A 37 -1.85 17.05 -18.40
N SER A 38 -2.59 17.62 -19.36
CA SER A 38 -3.18 16.91 -20.49
C SER A 38 -2.15 16.28 -21.45
N LEU A 39 -0.91 16.80 -21.47
CA LEU A 39 0.20 16.30 -22.28
C LEU A 39 1.07 15.27 -21.52
N THR A 40 0.80 15.02 -20.24
CA THR A 40 1.43 13.92 -19.51
C THR A 40 0.95 12.57 -20.04
N CYS A 41 1.74 11.52 -19.82
CA CYS A 41 1.38 10.15 -20.18
C CYS A 41 0.02 9.75 -19.59
N GLU A 42 -0.26 10.16 -18.35
CA GLU A 42 -1.51 9.87 -17.67
C GLU A 42 -2.67 10.76 -18.13
N GLY A 43 -2.40 12.04 -18.42
CA GLY A 43 -3.38 12.95 -19.05
C GLY A 43 -3.86 12.44 -20.40
N ALA A 44 -2.93 11.95 -21.24
CA ALA A 44 -3.24 11.32 -22.51
C ALA A 44 -4.07 10.03 -22.33
N ALA A 45 -3.68 9.15 -21.40
CA ALA A 45 -4.41 7.92 -21.10
C ALA A 45 -5.85 8.21 -20.60
N ARG A 46 -6.02 9.18 -19.69
CA ARG A 46 -7.35 9.66 -19.25
C ARG A 46 -8.16 10.27 -20.39
N GLY A 47 -7.52 11.06 -21.26
CA GLY A 47 -8.15 11.64 -22.44
C GLY A 47 -8.76 10.57 -23.36
N VAL A 48 -8.01 9.50 -23.62
CA VAL A 48 -8.51 8.33 -24.38
C VAL A 48 -9.62 7.60 -23.65
N LEU A 49 -9.48 7.32 -22.35
CA LEU A 49 -10.53 6.63 -21.58
C LEU A 49 -11.82 7.45 -21.49
N ALA A 50 -11.74 8.77 -21.35
CA ALA A 50 -12.87 9.69 -21.39
C ALA A 50 -13.50 9.77 -22.79
N HIS A 51 -12.71 9.71 -23.86
CA HIS A 51 -13.22 9.59 -25.23
C HIS A 51 -13.99 8.27 -25.41
N LEU A 52 -13.39 7.13 -25.05
CA LEU A 52 -14.00 5.80 -25.13
C LEU A 52 -15.30 5.74 -24.31
N ARG A 53 -15.33 6.34 -23.12
CA ARG A 53 -16.54 6.40 -22.28
C ARG A 53 -17.70 7.08 -23.00
N ARG A 54 -17.43 8.17 -23.75
CA ARG A 54 -18.42 8.86 -24.57
C ARG A 54 -18.78 8.07 -25.84
N SER A 55 -17.81 7.56 -26.58
CA SER A 55 -18.04 6.89 -27.88
C SER A 55 -18.63 5.48 -27.76
N ARG A 56 -18.56 4.85 -26.58
CA ARG A 56 -19.04 3.47 -26.31
C ARG A 56 -20.15 3.39 -25.26
N SER A 57 -20.78 4.51 -24.92
CA SER A 57 -21.82 4.62 -23.86
C SER A 57 -21.39 4.09 -22.49
N GLY A 58 -20.07 4.04 -22.24
CA GLY A 58 -19.45 3.47 -21.06
C GLY A 58 -19.21 1.96 -21.07
N ARG A 59 -19.75 1.19 -22.02
CA ARG A 59 -19.58 -0.28 -22.02
C ARG A 59 -18.09 -0.68 -22.05
N PRO A 60 -17.69 -1.80 -21.42
CA PRO A 60 -16.30 -2.29 -21.46
C PRO A 60 -15.78 -2.49 -22.88
N VAL A 61 -14.51 -2.11 -23.11
CA VAL A 61 -13.85 -2.12 -24.42
C VAL A 61 -12.62 -3.02 -24.38
N ARG A 62 -12.38 -3.79 -25.44
CA ARG A 62 -11.14 -4.53 -25.63
C ARG A 62 -10.08 -3.61 -26.24
N LEU A 63 -9.10 -3.21 -25.42
CA LEU A 63 -7.91 -2.46 -25.83
C LEU A 63 -6.76 -3.43 -26.13
N ARG A 64 -5.99 -3.16 -27.17
CA ARG A 64 -4.76 -3.87 -27.54
C ARG A 64 -3.57 -2.95 -27.33
N THR A 65 -2.63 -3.38 -26.51
CA THR A 65 -1.47 -2.59 -26.08
C THR A 65 -0.18 -3.42 -26.19
N PRO A 66 1.01 -2.80 -26.19
CA PRO A 66 2.29 -3.50 -26.04
C PRO A 66 2.41 -4.37 -24.77
N LEU A 67 1.53 -4.18 -23.79
CA LEU A 67 1.54 -4.88 -22.50
C LEU A 67 0.56 -6.07 -22.45
N GLY A 68 -0.28 -6.22 -23.47
CA GLY A 68 -1.34 -7.22 -23.55
C GLY A 68 -2.62 -6.69 -24.21
N SER A 69 -3.60 -7.58 -24.39
CA SER A 69 -4.95 -7.23 -24.81
C SER A 69 -5.90 -7.33 -23.61
N PHE A 70 -6.43 -6.19 -23.17
CA PHE A 70 -7.23 -6.08 -21.96
C PHE A 70 -8.69 -5.77 -22.29
N LEU A 71 -9.62 -6.38 -21.55
CA LEU A 71 -10.98 -5.88 -21.41
C LEU A 71 -10.99 -4.80 -20.32
N VAL A 72 -11.28 -3.57 -20.70
CA VAL A 72 -11.22 -2.40 -19.82
C VAL A 72 -12.64 -1.86 -19.59
N PRO A 73 -13.20 -2.00 -18.38
CA PRO A 73 -14.42 -1.30 -17.98
C PRO A 73 -14.17 0.22 -17.94
N LEU A 74 -15.12 1.03 -18.39
CA LEU A 74 -14.91 2.48 -18.51
C LEU A 74 -15.54 3.30 -17.36
N LYS A 75 -16.25 2.64 -16.44
CA LYS A 75 -16.84 3.21 -15.22
C LYS A 75 -16.48 2.35 -13.99
N PRO A 76 -16.45 2.94 -12.77
CA PRO A 76 -16.27 2.18 -11.54
C PRO A 76 -17.36 1.13 -11.29
N ALA A 77 -18.63 1.48 -11.53
CA ALA A 77 -19.75 0.55 -11.38
C ALA A 77 -19.65 -0.67 -12.31
N ASP A 78 -19.29 -0.45 -13.58
CA ASP A 78 -19.06 -1.52 -14.56
C ASP A 78 -17.87 -2.41 -14.16
N THR A 79 -16.84 -1.82 -13.50
CA THR A 79 -15.70 -2.57 -12.96
C THR A 79 -16.16 -3.49 -11.81
N ALA A 80 -16.90 -2.95 -10.86
CA ALA A 80 -17.50 -3.68 -9.75
C ALA A 80 -18.39 -4.83 -10.24
N GLY A 81 -19.38 -4.53 -11.09
CA GLY A 81 -20.34 -5.51 -11.59
C GLY A 81 -19.70 -6.61 -12.43
N LEU A 82 -18.76 -6.28 -13.31
CA LEU A 82 -18.07 -7.27 -14.16
C LEU A 82 -17.20 -8.22 -13.33
N LEU A 83 -16.46 -7.69 -12.36
CA LEU A 83 -15.60 -8.50 -11.50
C LEU A 83 -16.42 -9.33 -10.50
N ALA A 84 -17.51 -8.79 -9.96
CA ALA A 84 -18.43 -9.54 -9.11
C ALA A 84 -19.12 -10.70 -9.86
N ALA A 85 -19.57 -10.47 -11.10
CA ALA A 85 -20.13 -11.53 -11.94
C ALA A 85 -19.10 -12.61 -12.30
N GLY A 86 -17.85 -12.22 -12.57
CA GLY A 86 -16.75 -13.16 -12.80
C GLY A 86 -16.40 -13.98 -11.55
N ALA A 87 -16.38 -13.35 -10.37
CA ALA A 87 -16.11 -14.02 -9.10
C ALA A 87 -17.24 -14.99 -8.70
N ALA A 88 -18.50 -14.57 -8.85
CA ALA A 88 -19.67 -15.41 -8.57
C ALA A 88 -19.78 -16.64 -9.50
N ALA A 89 -19.16 -16.60 -10.69
CA ALA A 89 -19.07 -17.70 -11.63
C ALA A 89 -17.80 -18.58 -11.45
N ASP A 90 -16.98 -18.34 -10.41
CA ASP A 90 -15.62 -18.90 -10.22
C ASP A 90 -14.75 -18.80 -11.51
N ALA A 91 -14.97 -17.73 -12.27
CA ALA A 91 -14.39 -17.57 -13.60
C ALA A 91 -13.05 -16.80 -13.59
N LEU A 92 -12.63 -16.26 -12.44
CA LEU A 92 -11.43 -15.45 -12.32
C LEU A 92 -10.27 -16.23 -11.70
N ALA A 93 -9.07 -16.07 -12.27
CA ALA A 93 -7.84 -16.40 -11.59
C ALA A 93 -7.52 -15.37 -10.49
N PRO A 94 -6.61 -15.68 -9.54
CA PRO A 94 -6.06 -14.68 -8.64
C PRO A 94 -5.55 -13.44 -9.39
N ALA A 95 -5.89 -12.26 -8.87
CA ALA A 95 -5.49 -11.00 -9.47
C ALA A 95 -3.96 -10.82 -9.43
N VAL A 96 -3.41 -10.22 -10.49
CA VAL A 96 -1.99 -9.85 -10.57
C VAL A 96 -1.84 -8.34 -10.72
N ARG A 97 -0.84 -7.75 -10.07
CA ARG A 97 -0.49 -6.34 -10.24
C ARG A 97 0.14 -6.13 -11.61
N LEU A 98 -0.31 -5.12 -12.34
CA LEU A 98 0.39 -4.61 -13.51
C LEU A 98 1.26 -3.41 -13.09
N ASP A 99 2.59 -3.51 -13.23
CA ASP A 99 3.48 -2.38 -12.94
C ASP A 99 3.55 -1.39 -14.12
N GLU A 100 4.24 -0.26 -13.91
CA GLU A 100 4.38 0.79 -14.93
C GLU A 100 5.21 0.36 -16.16
N ALA A 101 6.04 -0.67 -16.01
CA ALA A 101 6.70 -1.33 -17.14
C ALA A 101 5.79 -2.35 -17.85
N GLY A 102 4.59 -2.62 -17.33
CA GLY A 102 3.64 -3.61 -17.83
C GLY A 102 4.00 -5.05 -17.50
N ARG A 103 4.88 -5.27 -16.52
CA ARG A 103 5.17 -6.60 -15.98
C ARG A 103 4.05 -6.99 -15.02
N ARG A 104 3.65 -8.26 -15.08
CA ARG A 104 2.68 -8.86 -14.16
C ARG A 104 3.44 -9.38 -12.94
N HIS A 105 3.05 -8.93 -11.76
CA HIS A 105 3.57 -9.41 -10.48
C HIS A 105 2.42 -10.03 -9.69
N GLY A 106 2.64 -11.16 -9.03
CA GLY A 106 1.63 -11.73 -8.15
C GLY A 106 1.27 -10.77 -7.01
N LEU A 107 -0.01 -10.74 -6.65
CA LEU A 107 -0.46 -10.18 -5.38
C LEU A 107 -0.44 -11.30 -4.33
N HIS A 108 -0.30 -10.96 -3.04
CA HIS A 108 -0.59 -11.95 -1.99
C HIS A 108 -2.04 -12.43 -2.20
N PRO A 109 -2.29 -13.74 -2.31
CA PRO A 109 -3.64 -14.25 -2.54
C PRO A 109 -4.64 -13.68 -1.54
N HIS A 110 -5.84 -13.37 -2.05
CA HIS A 110 -6.96 -12.96 -1.24
C HIS A 110 -7.57 -14.19 -0.57
N HIS A 111 -7.62 -14.16 0.77
CA HIS A 111 -8.37 -15.12 1.56
C HIS A 111 -9.48 -14.37 2.29
N PRO A 112 -10.76 -14.81 2.18
CA PRO A 112 -11.84 -14.24 2.96
C PRO A 112 -11.51 -14.26 4.46
N LEU A 113 -11.77 -13.15 5.13
CA LEU A 113 -11.63 -13.05 6.58
C LEU A 113 -13.01 -13.37 7.20
N PRO A 114 -13.19 -14.52 7.88
CA PRO A 114 -14.48 -14.94 8.42
C PRO A 114 -14.81 -14.15 9.70
N LEU A 115 -15.24 -12.89 9.52
CA LEU A 115 -15.70 -12.04 10.62
C LEU A 115 -17.14 -12.40 11.00
N PRO A 116 -17.47 -12.50 12.31
CA PRO A 116 -18.83 -12.82 12.78
C PRO A 116 -19.82 -11.65 12.65
N ALA A 117 -19.31 -10.43 12.43
CA ALA A 117 -20.05 -9.18 12.29
C ALA A 117 -19.21 -8.22 11.41
N PRO A 118 -19.74 -7.04 11.02
CA PRO A 118 -18.96 -6.01 10.33
C PRO A 118 -17.65 -5.65 11.07
N PRO A 119 -16.57 -5.28 10.36
CA PRO A 119 -15.26 -4.95 10.96
C PRO A 119 -15.30 -3.94 12.12
N GLU A 120 -16.20 -2.97 12.04
CA GLU A 120 -16.44 -1.94 13.03
C GLU A 120 -16.94 -2.47 14.39
N ASP A 121 -17.74 -3.54 14.37
CA ASP A 121 -18.28 -4.21 15.57
C ASP A 121 -17.28 -5.21 16.16
N VAL A 122 -16.48 -5.84 15.28
CA VAL A 122 -15.50 -6.87 15.68
C VAL A 122 -14.21 -6.25 16.22
N LEU A 123 -13.80 -5.11 15.67
CA LEU A 123 -12.65 -4.31 16.12
C LEU A 123 -13.11 -2.85 16.36
N PRO A 124 -13.80 -2.60 17.48
CA PRO A 124 -14.19 -1.24 17.87
C PRO A 124 -12.94 -0.38 18.10
N GLU A 125 -13.09 0.92 17.95
CA GLU A 125 -11.95 1.85 17.95
C GLU A 125 -11.08 1.75 19.21
N ALA A 126 -11.71 1.61 20.37
CA ALA A 126 -11.00 1.44 21.65
C ALA A 126 -10.10 0.19 21.69
N ALA A 127 -10.51 -0.91 21.04
CA ALA A 127 -9.72 -2.14 20.96
C ALA A 127 -8.52 -2.01 20.02
N LEU A 128 -8.61 -1.17 18.97
CA LEU A 128 -7.48 -0.84 18.10
C LEU A 128 -6.53 0.18 18.75
N ALA A 129 -7.08 1.17 19.45
CA ALA A 129 -6.33 2.30 20.00
C ALA A 129 -5.30 1.88 21.06
N GLY A 130 -5.65 0.95 21.96
CA GLY A 130 -4.75 0.48 23.03
C GLY A 130 -3.44 -0.13 22.50
N PRO A 131 -3.51 -1.21 21.70
CA PRO A 131 -2.34 -1.85 21.10
C PRO A 131 -1.54 -0.91 20.17
N LEU A 132 -2.21 -0.07 19.38
CA LEU A 132 -1.53 0.87 18.48
C LEU A 132 -0.80 1.99 19.22
N ALA A 133 -1.43 2.64 20.21
CA ALA A 133 -0.87 3.83 20.86
C ALA A 133 0.47 3.57 21.55
N GLY A 134 0.71 2.36 22.05
CA GLY A 134 2.02 1.96 22.60
C GLY A 134 3.13 1.97 21.54
N GLU A 135 2.84 1.48 20.33
CA GLU A 135 3.82 1.41 19.24
C GLU A 135 3.95 2.73 18.47
N LEU A 136 2.87 3.50 18.36
CA LEU A 136 2.89 4.83 17.75
C LEU A 136 3.66 5.85 18.61
N ARG A 137 3.57 5.79 19.94
CA ARG A 137 4.45 6.58 20.84
C ARG A 137 5.92 6.19 20.69
N ARG A 138 6.23 4.90 20.53
CA ARG A 138 7.60 4.45 20.24
C ARG A 138 8.09 4.98 18.89
N LEU A 139 7.26 4.92 17.84
CA LEU A 139 7.60 5.51 16.55
C LEU A 139 7.82 7.03 16.63
N ALA A 140 6.93 7.76 17.31
CA ALA A 140 7.06 9.19 17.56
C ALA A 140 8.38 9.54 18.28
N SER A 141 8.82 8.73 19.24
CA SER A 141 10.11 8.91 19.92
C SER A 141 11.34 8.70 19.01
N ALA A 142 11.17 8.10 17.83
CA ALA A 142 12.24 7.94 16.82
C ALA A 142 12.38 9.14 15.87
N ARG A 143 11.68 10.26 16.14
CA ARG A 143 11.88 11.53 15.45
C ARG A 143 13.34 11.97 15.51
N ARG A 144 13.81 12.55 14.40
CA ARG A 144 15.07 13.29 14.34
C ARG A 144 14.92 14.68 14.97
N ASP A 145 16.03 15.39 15.12
CA ASP A 145 16.09 16.76 15.67
C ASP A 145 15.16 17.74 14.91
N ASP A 146 15.00 17.56 13.59
CA ASP A 146 14.08 18.30 12.71
C ASP A 146 12.59 17.88 12.83
N GLN A 147 12.25 17.13 13.88
CA GLN A 147 10.94 16.52 14.14
C GLN A 147 10.46 15.55 13.05
N ALA A 148 11.32 15.19 12.10
CA ALA A 148 10.94 14.33 10.99
C ALA A 148 11.10 12.84 11.31
N LEU A 149 10.16 12.04 10.80
CA LEU A 149 10.29 10.59 10.73
C LEU A 149 10.74 10.20 9.32
N THR A 150 11.86 9.49 9.22
CA THR A 150 12.33 8.95 7.95
C THR A 150 11.58 7.67 7.60
N TRP A 151 11.55 7.30 6.32
CA TRP A 151 10.97 6.04 5.87
C TRP A 151 11.58 4.81 6.58
N GLU A 152 12.88 4.86 6.88
CA GLU A 152 13.64 3.83 7.58
C GLU A 152 13.22 3.65 9.05
N ALA A 153 12.66 4.68 9.69
CA ALA A 153 12.07 4.57 11.02
C ALA A 153 10.57 4.25 10.95
N TRP A 154 9.85 4.94 10.06
CA TRP A 154 8.41 4.83 9.84
C TRP A 154 7.99 3.41 9.47
N ARG A 155 8.58 2.83 8.41
CA ARG A 155 8.15 1.54 7.88
C ARG A 155 8.36 0.40 8.90
N PRO A 156 9.53 0.21 9.54
CA PRO A 156 9.68 -0.84 10.54
C PRO A 156 8.77 -0.64 11.76
N GLY A 157 8.57 0.61 12.19
CA GLY A 157 7.66 0.95 13.29
C GLY A 157 6.21 0.54 13.01
N LEU A 158 5.69 0.87 11.83
CA LEU A 158 4.31 0.51 11.48
C LEU A 158 4.14 -0.96 11.06
N LEU A 159 5.17 -1.63 10.54
CA LEU A 159 5.15 -3.08 10.39
C LEU A 159 5.11 -3.81 11.75
N ARG A 160 5.75 -3.25 12.79
CA ARG A 160 5.67 -3.75 14.17
C ARG A 160 4.30 -3.51 14.79
N ALA A 161 3.71 -2.34 14.57
CA ALA A 161 2.33 -2.04 14.96
C ALA A 161 1.31 -2.96 14.26
N ALA A 162 1.46 -3.19 12.95
CA ALA A 162 0.60 -4.09 12.17
C ALA A 162 0.66 -5.55 12.67
N ARG A 163 1.86 -6.08 12.96
CA ARG A 163 2.01 -7.40 13.59
C ARG A 163 1.31 -7.47 14.95
N ARG A 164 1.44 -6.42 15.77
CA ARG A 164 0.78 -6.35 17.08
C ARG A 164 -0.74 -6.42 16.98
N VAL A 165 -1.36 -5.63 16.10
CA VAL A 165 -2.82 -5.63 15.91
C VAL A 165 -3.32 -6.95 15.32
N VAL A 166 -2.59 -7.54 14.37
CA VAL A 166 -3.07 -8.71 13.65
C VAL A 166 -2.80 -10.02 14.41
N ALA A 167 -1.60 -10.19 14.98
CA ALA A 167 -1.13 -11.45 15.58
C ALA A 167 -0.66 -11.31 17.04
N GLY A 168 -0.94 -10.18 17.69
CA GLY A 168 -0.72 -9.99 19.12
C GLY A 168 0.66 -9.45 19.51
N ALA A 169 0.82 -9.11 20.80
CA ALA A 169 2.04 -8.55 21.37
C ALA A 169 3.28 -9.43 21.12
N ALA A 170 3.13 -10.76 21.16
CA ALA A 170 4.21 -11.71 20.88
C ALA A 170 4.73 -11.64 19.42
N ALA A 171 3.88 -11.24 18.46
CA ALA A 171 4.27 -11.08 17.06
C ALA A 171 4.94 -9.72 16.76
N ALA A 172 4.83 -8.73 17.66
CA ALA A 172 5.34 -7.38 17.43
C ALA A 172 6.84 -7.38 17.07
N GLU A 173 7.67 -8.14 17.80
CA GLU A 173 9.12 -8.25 17.54
C GLU A 173 9.49 -9.25 16.43
N ASP A 174 8.53 -10.00 15.86
CA ASP A 174 8.81 -11.00 14.83
C ASP A 174 9.05 -10.36 13.46
N THR A 175 10.21 -9.71 13.33
CA THR A 175 10.67 -9.08 12.08
C THR A 175 10.82 -10.09 10.95
N LEU A 176 11.14 -11.35 11.27
CA LEU A 176 11.24 -12.43 10.30
C LEU A 176 9.90 -12.74 9.64
N LEU A 177 8.78 -12.73 10.37
CA LEU A 177 7.44 -12.93 9.81
C LEU A 177 7.12 -11.91 8.72
N GLY A 178 7.45 -10.62 8.94
CA GLY A 178 7.23 -9.57 7.93
C GLY A 178 8.08 -9.77 6.66
N GLU A 179 9.33 -10.21 6.81
CA GLU A 179 10.21 -10.53 5.69
C GLU A 179 9.77 -11.79 4.93
N MET A 180 9.28 -12.81 5.65
CA MET A 180 8.70 -14.03 5.06
C MET A 180 7.43 -13.71 4.26
N LEU A 181 6.52 -12.88 4.79
CA LEU A 181 5.35 -12.39 4.07
C LEU A 181 5.74 -11.66 2.78
N ARG A 182 6.69 -10.72 2.85
CA ARG A 182 7.18 -9.98 1.69
C ARG A 182 7.72 -10.92 0.62
N ARG A 183 8.57 -11.87 1.00
CA ARG A 183 9.13 -12.87 0.07
C ARG A 183 8.08 -13.83 -0.48
N ALA A 184 7.03 -14.15 0.27
CA ALA A 184 5.91 -14.96 -0.23
C ALA A 184 5.10 -14.18 -1.27
N ALA A 185 4.74 -12.92 -0.99
CA ALA A 185 4.04 -12.04 -1.92
C ALA A 185 4.86 -11.81 -3.22
N GLU A 186 6.17 -11.57 -3.12
CA GLU A 186 7.07 -11.44 -4.27
C GLU A 186 7.20 -12.72 -5.11
N ALA A 187 6.89 -13.88 -4.54
CA ALA A 187 6.87 -15.16 -5.24
C ALA A 187 5.48 -15.54 -5.76
N ALA A 188 4.42 -14.78 -5.47
CA ALA A 188 3.06 -15.13 -5.85
C ALA A 188 2.93 -15.31 -7.38
N GLY A 189 2.26 -16.37 -7.80
CA GLY A 189 2.19 -16.77 -9.21
C GLY A 189 3.42 -17.54 -9.73
N SER A 190 4.42 -17.84 -8.90
CA SER A 190 5.57 -18.70 -9.24
C SER A 190 5.54 -20.04 -8.46
N HIS A 191 6.28 -21.04 -8.95
CA HIS A 191 6.45 -22.34 -8.27
C HIS A 191 7.04 -22.21 -6.85
N ALA A 192 7.74 -21.12 -6.55
CA ALA A 192 8.31 -20.87 -5.23
C ALA A 192 7.27 -20.34 -4.21
N TYR A 193 6.05 -20.00 -4.65
CA TYR A 193 5.01 -19.46 -3.77
C TYR A 193 4.62 -20.46 -2.68
N GLU A 194 4.26 -21.68 -3.04
CA GLU A 194 3.69 -22.68 -2.12
C GLU A 194 4.62 -23.00 -0.96
N SER A 195 5.93 -23.17 -1.22
CA SER A 195 6.92 -23.44 -0.18
C SER A 195 7.12 -22.25 0.77
N ARG A 196 7.03 -21.01 0.27
CA ARG A 196 7.12 -19.78 1.06
C ARG A 196 5.84 -19.54 1.87
N ALA A 197 4.66 -19.74 1.28
CA ALA A 197 3.37 -19.67 1.97
C ALA A 197 3.29 -20.70 3.09
N ALA A 198 3.66 -21.96 2.83
CA ALA A 198 3.72 -22.99 3.87
C ALA A 198 4.70 -22.65 5.01
N ALA A 199 5.80 -21.96 4.71
CA ALA A 199 6.71 -21.45 5.74
C ALA A 199 6.08 -20.32 6.57
N VAL A 200 5.38 -19.38 5.92
CA VAL A 200 4.60 -18.32 6.60
C VAL A 200 3.54 -18.94 7.52
N HIS A 201 2.75 -19.90 7.04
CA HIS A 201 1.69 -20.54 7.85
C HIS A 201 2.27 -21.26 9.08
N ARG A 202 3.38 -22.00 8.93
CA ARG A 202 4.08 -22.60 10.08
C ARG A 202 4.59 -21.57 11.10
N ARG A 203 4.96 -20.36 10.65
CA ARG A 203 5.39 -19.28 11.53
C ARG A 203 4.21 -18.55 12.20
N LEU A 204 3.05 -18.53 11.56
CA LEU A 204 1.82 -17.96 12.11
C LEU A 204 1.09 -18.87 13.11
N ALA A 205 1.21 -20.20 12.95
CA ALA A 205 0.49 -21.17 13.78
C ALA A 205 0.59 -20.94 15.31
N PRO A 206 1.74 -20.56 15.91
CA PRO A 206 1.82 -20.26 17.35
C PRO A 206 0.87 -19.12 17.78
N TYR A 207 0.73 -18.08 16.97
CA TYR A 207 -0.14 -16.92 17.26
C TYR A 207 -1.64 -17.22 17.10
N LEU A 208 -2.00 -18.36 16.49
CA LEU A 208 -3.37 -18.85 16.40
C LEU A 208 -3.67 -19.92 17.45
N ALA A 209 -2.65 -20.63 17.93
CA ALA A 209 -2.78 -21.62 19.00
C ALA A 209 -2.93 -20.98 20.39
N ASP A 210 -2.25 -19.85 20.63
CA ASP A 210 -2.39 -19.02 21.84
C ASP A 210 -2.52 -17.54 21.43
N PRO A 211 -3.72 -17.11 21.02
CA PRO A 211 -3.93 -15.79 20.44
C PRO A 211 -4.10 -14.71 21.51
N ASP A 212 -3.39 -13.60 21.37
CA ASP A 212 -3.56 -12.39 22.17
C ASP A 212 -5.01 -11.89 22.06
N PRO A 213 -5.76 -11.72 23.18
CA PRO A 213 -7.19 -11.42 23.16
C PRO A 213 -7.55 -10.11 22.45
N ASP A 214 -6.61 -9.15 22.38
CA ASP A 214 -6.79 -7.85 21.72
C ASP A 214 -6.37 -7.87 20.24
N SER A 215 -6.15 -9.05 19.66
CA SER A 215 -5.67 -9.22 18.27
C SER A 215 -6.69 -9.85 17.32
N LEU A 216 -6.50 -9.62 16.02
CA LEU A 216 -7.31 -10.28 14.98
C LEU A 216 -7.15 -11.81 14.99
N ALA A 217 -6.02 -12.35 15.44
CA ALA A 217 -5.84 -13.79 15.62
C ALA A 217 -6.84 -14.38 16.64
N ALA A 218 -7.16 -13.65 17.73
CA ALA A 218 -8.18 -14.09 18.69
C ALA A 218 -9.60 -14.04 18.12
N VAL A 219 -9.88 -13.16 17.16
CA VAL A 219 -11.15 -13.18 16.41
C VAL A 219 -11.24 -14.44 15.55
N LEU A 220 -10.17 -14.78 14.83
CA LEU A 220 -10.13 -15.95 13.94
C LEU A 220 -10.11 -17.30 14.67
N ALA A 221 -9.59 -17.33 15.90
CA ALA A 221 -9.55 -18.53 16.74
C ALA A 221 -10.88 -18.83 17.46
N ARG A 222 -11.82 -17.88 17.52
CA ARG A 222 -13.13 -18.11 18.14
C ARG A 222 -13.96 -19.07 17.28
N PRO A 223 -14.56 -20.13 17.87
CA PRO A 223 -15.56 -20.93 17.17
C PRO A 223 -16.72 -20.04 16.69
N ALA A 224 -17.21 -20.26 15.47
CA ALA A 224 -18.38 -19.56 14.97
C ALA A 224 -19.58 -19.85 15.89
N ALA A 225 -20.08 -18.81 16.57
CA ALA A 225 -21.14 -18.91 17.56
C ALA A 225 -22.51 -19.12 16.90
N GLY A 226 -22.76 -20.33 16.41
CA GLY A 226 -24.07 -20.83 16.00
C GLY A 226 -24.48 -22.05 16.82
N PRO A 227 -25.78 -22.36 16.94
CA PRO A 227 -26.22 -23.59 17.57
C PRO A 227 -25.66 -24.78 16.78
N ALA A 228 -24.85 -25.60 17.44
CA ALA A 228 -24.33 -26.84 16.86
C ALA A 228 -25.46 -27.85 16.68
N VAL A 229 -26.18 -27.76 15.57
CA VAL A 229 -27.11 -28.80 15.12
C VAL A 229 -26.27 -30.08 14.96
N PRO A 230 -26.58 -31.18 15.67
CA PRO A 230 -25.80 -32.41 15.56
C PRO A 230 -25.87 -32.92 14.12
N ALA A 231 -24.75 -32.84 13.41
CA ALA A 231 -24.68 -33.28 12.02
C ALA A 231 -24.89 -34.79 11.94
N ALA A 232 -26.11 -35.21 11.57
CA ALA A 232 -26.33 -36.54 11.04
C ALA A 232 -25.37 -36.76 9.86
N ARG A 233 -24.75 -37.94 9.79
CA ARG A 233 -23.69 -38.30 8.83
C ARG A 233 -24.01 -37.84 7.41
N ALA A 234 -23.43 -36.72 7.00
CA ALA A 234 -23.31 -36.31 5.62
C ALA A 234 -21.85 -36.53 5.20
N GLU A 235 -21.61 -37.40 4.23
CA GLU A 235 -20.27 -37.74 3.70
C GLU A 235 -19.69 -36.63 2.80
N HIS A 236 -20.08 -35.39 3.06
CA HIS A 236 -19.61 -34.21 2.33
C HIS A 236 -18.65 -33.47 3.26
N GLY A 237 -17.39 -33.39 2.84
CA GLY A 237 -16.35 -32.67 3.58
C GLY A 237 -16.70 -31.20 3.80
N PRO A 238 -15.94 -30.48 4.65
CA PRO A 238 -16.21 -29.07 4.94
C PRO A 238 -16.33 -28.26 3.64
N PRO A 239 -17.27 -27.30 3.56
CA PRO A 239 -17.53 -26.55 2.34
C PRO A 239 -16.25 -25.89 1.84
N ALA A 240 -15.95 -26.08 0.55
CA ALA A 240 -14.80 -25.49 -0.11
C ALA A 240 -14.92 -23.96 -0.08
N GLY A 241 -14.28 -23.33 0.90
CA GLY A 241 -14.50 -21.92 1.24
C GLY A 241 -14.18 -21.58 2.71
N ALA A 242 -14.19 -22.56 3.62
CA ALA A 242 -13.58 -22.42 4.94
C ALA A 242 -12.04 -22.41 4.81
N GLY A 243 -11.50 -21.26 4.38
CA GLY A 243 -10.06 -21.03 4.25
C GLY A 243 -9.32 -21.26 5.57
N ARG A 244 -8.07 -21.71 5.51
CA ARG A 244 -7.30 -21.98 6.72
C ARG A 244 -7.08 -20.68 7.51
N PRO A 245 -7.18 -20.68 8.85
CA PRO A 245 -7.01 -19.46 9.65
C PRO A 245 -5.63 -18.84 9.46
N GLU A 246 -4.59 -19.63 9.20
CA GLU A 246 -3.25 -19.17 8.85
C GLU A 246 -3.21 -18.37 7.54
N GLU A 247 -4.00 -18.75 6.54
CA GLU A 247 -4.08 -18.08 5.25
C GLU A 247 -4.83 -16.75 5.35
N ALA A 248 -5.93 -16.74 6.10
CA ALA A 248 -6.69 -15.53 6.41
C ALA A 248 -5.86 -14.54 7.26
N LEU A 249 -5.10 -15.03 8.24
CA LEU A 249 -4.21 -14.22 9.08
C LEU A 249 -3.00 -13.69 8.27
N ALA A 250 -2.40 -14.49 7.39
CA ALA A 250 -1.34 -14.06 6.48
C ALA A 250 -1.82 -12.94 5.54
N HIS A 251 -3.00 -13.13 4.94
CA HIS A 251 -3.64 -12.13 4.09
C HIS A 251 -3.92 -10.83 4.86
N ALA A 252 -4.52 -10.93 6.05
CA ALA A 252 -4.79 -9.76 6.88
C ALA A 252 -3.50 -9.02 7.29
N LEU A 253 -2.45 -9.75 7.69
CA LEU A 253 -1.18 -9.13 8.06
C LEU A 253 -0.53 -8.41 6.87
N ALA A 254 -0.60 -8.98 5.65
CA ALA A 254 -0.10 -8.32 4.44
C ALA A 254 -0.85 -7.02 4.15
N VAL A 255 -2.18 -7.05 4.21
CA VAL A 255 -3.05 -5.92 3.86
C VAL A 255 -3.00 -4.80 4.91
N VAL A 256 -3.00 -5.14 6.21
CA VAL A 256 -2.83 -4.18 7.32
C VAL A 256 -1.43 -3.57 7.31
N SER A 257 -0.39 -4.35 7.01
CA SER A 257 0.99 -3.85 6.90
C SER A 257 1.13 -2.78 5.81
N GLU A 258 0.51 -3.00 4.64
CA GLU A 258 0.58 -2.04 3.53
C GLU A 258 -0.24 -0.77 3.83
N ALA A 259 -1.45 -0.90 4.37
CA ALA A 259 -2.28 0.27 4.70
C ALA A 259 -1.64 1.13 5.83
N ALA A 260 -1.11 0.48 6.87
CA ALA A 260 -0.42 1.19 7.95
C ALA A 260 0.83 1.90 7.43
N ALA A 261 1.75 1.19 6.75
CA ALA A 261 3.02 1.78 6.35
C ALA A 261 2.91 2.76 5.17
N THR A 262 2.11 2.45 4.14
CA THR A 262 2.03 3.24 2.90
C THR A 262 0.86 4.22 2.93
N THR A 263 -0.38 3.71 3.10
CA THR A 263 -1.58 4.53 2.96
C THR A 263 -1.70 5.60 4.04
N ALA A 264 -1.39 5.30 5.30
CA ALA A 264 -1.42 6.30 6.37
C ALA A 264 -0.40 7.43 6.15
N LEU A 265 0.79 7.14 5.61
CA LEU A 265 1.80 8.14 5.29
C LEU A 265 1.35 9.07 4.13
N GLN A 266 0.74 8.49 3.10
CA GLN A 266 0.16 9.24 1.98
C GLN A 266 -1.03 10.11 2.44
N ALA A 267 -1.88 9.59 3.33
CA ALA A 267 -2.99 10.34 3.94
C ALA A 267 -2.46 11.55 4.74
N LEU A 268 -1.47 11.34 5.62
CA LEU A 268 -0.82 12.41 6.37
C LEU A 268 -0.15 13.45 5.45
N ALA A 269 0.44 13.03 4.33
CA ALA A 269 0.99 13.95 3.33
C ALA A 269 -0.08 14.76 2.59
N LEU A 270 -1.25 14.19 2.31
CA LEU A 270 -2.39 14.91 1.74
C LEU A 270 -2.96 15.94 2.74
N THR A 271 -3.07 15.59 4.02
CA THR A 271 -3.46 16.51 5.10
C THR A 271 -2.43 17.63 5.28
N ALA A 272 -1.13 17.29 5.33
CA ALA A 272 -0.04 18.26 5.47
C ALA A 272 0.10 19.21 4.26
N ALA A 273 -0.20 18.74 3.05
CA ALA A 273 -0.26 19.56 1.83
C ALA A 273 -1.53 20.43 1.74
N GLY A 274 -2.43 20.38 2.72
CA GLY A 274 -3.64 21.21 2.78
C GLY A 274 -4.69 20.85 1.74
N VAL A 275 -4.73 19.60 1.25
CA VAL A 275 -5.71 19.18 0.24
C VAL A 275 -7.13 19.24 0.82
N PRO A 276 -8.08 20.03 0.26
CA PRO A 276 -9.39 20.25 0.90
C PRO A 276 -10.17 18.97 1.20
N ALA A 277 -10.13 17.98 0.31
CA ALA A 277 -10.81 16.69 0.52
C ALA A 277 -10.20 15.83 1.66
N ALA A 278 -8.96 16.11 2.10
CA ALA A 278 -8.34 15.47 3.27
C ALA A 278 -8.59 16.25 4.59
N ALA A 279 -9.27 17.40 4.54
CA ALA A 279 -9.54 18.23 5.72
C ALA A 279 -10.71 17.70 6.57
N GLY A 280 -11.49 16.74 6.07
CA GLY A 280 -12.61 16.11 6.77
C GLY A 280 -12.22 15.08 7.86
N GLY A 281 -10.97 15.11 8.33
CA GLY A 281 -10.45 14.20 9.36
C GLY A 281 -9.82 12.90 8.82
N PRO A 282 -9.37 12.00 9.71
CA PRO A 282 -8.58 10.81 9.38
C PRO A 282 -9.22 9.89 8.34
N ALA A 283 -10.53 9.62 8.45
CA ALA A 283 -11.27 8.79 7.49
C ALA A 283 -11.28 9.41 6.08
N ALA A 284 -11.51 10.72 5.97
CA ALA A 284 -11.49 11.43 4.69
C ALA A 284 -10.08 11.42 4.06
N ALA A 285 -9.04 11.60 4.87
CA ALA A 285 -7.65 11.56 4.41
C ALA A 285 -7.22 10.15 3.92
N VAL A 286 -7.60 9.09 4.63
CA VAL A 286 -7.33 7.70 4.23
C VAL A 286 -8.15 7.30 3.00
N ALA A 287 -9.43 7.64 2.94
CA ALA A 287 -10.27 7.42 1.77
C ALA A 287 -9.72 8.15 0.54
N LEU A 288 -9.28 9.41 0.67
CA LEU A 288 -8.65 10.17 -0.41
C LEU A 288 -7.28 9.61 -0.80
N ALA A 289 -6.53 9.00 0.11
CA ALA A 289 -5.29 8.32 -0.25
C ALA A 289 -5.55 7.10 -1.16
N LEU A 290 -6.75 6.50 -1.16
CA LEU A 290 -6.97 5.13 -1.66
C LEU A 290 -7.47 4.90 -3.09
N ASP A 291 -8.07 5.77 -3.90
CA ASP A 291 -8.63 7.12 -3.75
C ASP A 291 -7.76 8.17 -4.48
N ARG A 292 -6.43 8.08 -4.29
CA ARG A 292 -5.44 8.71 -5.18
C ARG A 292 -4.31 7.77 -5.52
N PHE A 293 -3.75 7.12 -4.51
CA PHE A 293 -2.55 6.28 -4.57
C PHE A 293 -2.80 4.83 -4.07
N PRO A 294 -3.78 4.09 -4.62
CA PRO A 294 -4.03 2.70 -4.24
C PRO A 294 -2.74 1.87 -4.31
N PRO A 295 -2.38 1.10 -3.26
CA PRO A 295 -1.26 0.17 -3.30
C PRO A 295 -1.36 -0.85 -4.44
N VAL A 296 -2.57 -1.17 -4.92
CA VAL A 296 -2.80 -1.86 -6.20
C VAL A 296 -3.30 -0.86 -7.24
N GLY A 297 -2.37 -0.09 -7.81
CA GLY A 297 -2.66 0.94 -8.83
C GLY A 297 -3.32 0.41 -10.11
N ALA A 298 -3.00 -0.82 -10.50
CA ALA A 298 -3.67 -1.56 -11.57
C ALA A 298 -3.63 -3.07 -11.26
N ALA A 299 -4.79 -3.71 -11.31
CA ALA A 299 -4.97 -5.15 -11.19
C ALA A 299 -5.45 -5.74 -12.52
N VAL A 300 -4.86 -6.87 -12.91
CA VAL A 300 -5.35 -7.71 -14.00
C VAL A 300 -5.99 -8.95 -13.41
N HIS A 301 -7.21 -9.25 -13.85
CA HIS A 301 -7.96 -10.45 -13.50
C HIS A 301 -8.05 -11.37 -14.73
N PRO A 302 -7.22 -12.42 -14.82
CA PRO A 302 -7.29 -13.40 -15.91
C PRO A 302 -8.57 -14.23 -15.79
N VAL A 303 -9.26 -14.42 -16.91
CA VAL A 303 -10.51 -15.20 -16.97
C VAL A 303 -10.19 -16.66 -17.32
N ARG A 304 -10.53 -17.59 -16.43
CA ARG A 304 -10.28 -19.05 -16.55
C ARG A 304 -11.39 -19.79 -17.28
N SER A 305 -12.64 -19.42 -17.03
CA SER A 305 -13.83 -20.02 -17.64
C SER A 305 -14.73 -18.94 -18.23
N ARG A 306 -15.60 -19.29 -19.18
CA ARG A 306 -16.51 -18.33 -19.81
C ARG A 306 -17.61 -17.92 -18.82
N PHE A 307 -17.87 -16.61 -18.71
CA PHE A 307 -19.01 -16.09 -17.96
C PHE A 307 -19.77 -15.01 -18.74
N SER A 308 -20.87 -14.52 -18.17
CA SER A 308 -21.68 -13.46 -18.76
C SER A 308 -22.02 -12.37 -17.76
N TRP A 309 -21.99 -11.11 -18.21
CA TRP A 309 -22.38 -9.94 -17.44
C TRP A 309 -23.14 -8.98 -18.36
N GLU A 310 -24.37 -8.56 -17.98
CA GLU A 310 -25.21 -7.64 -18.78
C GLU A 310 -25.31 -8.00 -20.29
N GLY A 311 -25.46 -9.29 -20.60
CA GLY A 311 -25.52 -9.80 -21.98
C GLY A 311 -24.20 -9.76 -22.77
N LEU A 312 -23.11 -9.29 -22.16
CA LEU A 312 -21.74 -9.44 -22.62
C LEU A 312 -21.26 -10.87 -22.35
N ALA A 313 -20.68 -11.53 -23.35
CA ALA A 313 -19.90 -12.75 -23.17
C ALA A 313 -18.45 -12.39 -22.85
N VAL A 314 -17.88 -13.00 -21.82
CA VAL A 314 -16.45 -12.91 -21.51
C VAL A 314 -15.86 -14.31 -21.59
N ASP A 315 -15.00 -14.53 -22.58
CA ASP A 315 -14.39 -15.84 -22.86
C ASP A 315 -13.12 -16.06 -22.02
N ALA A 316 -12.82 -17.33 -21.75
CA ALA A 316 -11.57 -17.76 -21.13
C ALA A 316 -10.35 -17.22 -21.91
N GLY A 317 -9.28 -16.89 -21.18
CA GLY A 317 -8.10 -16.20 -21.72
C GLY A 317 -8.25 -14.68 -21.87
N THR A 318 -9.41 -14.10 -21.58
CA THR A 318 -9.55 -12.64 -21.47
C THR A 318 -8.83 -12.15 -20.21
N GLU A 319 -8.08 -11.05 -20.31
CA GLU A 319 -7.55 -10.32 -19.14
C GLU A 319 -8.43 -9.08 -18.89
N ILE A 320 -9.08 -9.01 -17.72
CA ILE A 320 -9.85 -7.81 -17.32
C ILE A 320 -8.91 -6.88 -16.55
N LEU A 321 -8.81 -5.61 -16.96
CA LEU A 321 -7.95 -4.61 -16.32
C LEU A 321 -8.78 -3.66 -15.44
N ALA A 322 -8.54 -3.71 -14.13
CA ALA A 322 -9.08 -2.79 -13.15
C ALA A 322 -7.99 -1.78 -12.72
N ALA A 323 -8.10 -0.54 -13.20
CA ALA A 323 -7.17 0.54 -12.88
C ALA A 323 -7.96 1.80 -12.47
N PRO A 324 -8.51 1.86 -11.24
CA PRO A 324 -9.45 2.91 -10.83
C PRO A 324 -8.86 4.33 -10.98
N GLY A 325 -7.56 4.50 -10.70
CA GLY A 325 -6.88 5.79 -10.88
C GLY A 325 -6.86 6.31 -12.33
N TRP A 326 -6.90 5.43 -13.33
CA TRP A 326 -6.97 5.82 -14.74
C TRP A 326 -8.38 6.23 -15.18
N LEU A 327 -9.41 5.80 -14.44
CA LEU A 327 -10.83 6.08 -14.75
C LEU A 327 -11.34 7.41 -14.17
N ARG A 328 -10.61 8.04 -13.24
CA ARG A 328 -10.95 9.37 -12.70
C ARG A 328 -10.97 10.43 -13.81
N SER A 329 -11.95 11.35 -13.77
CA SER A 329 -12.05 12.46 -14.72
C SER A 329 -11.42 13.72 -14.12
N ALA A 330 -10.76 14.55 -14.93
CA ALA A 330 -10.19 15.82 -14.45
C ALA A 330 -11.27 16.80 -13.91
N THR A 331 -12.51 16.66 -14.37
CA THR A 331 -13.69 17.41 -13.90
C THR A 331 -14.09 17.05 -12.46
N ASP A 332 -13.72 15.87 -11.97
CA ASP A 332 -14.06 15.39 -10.62
C ASP A 332 -13.28 16.16 -9.52
N HIS A 333 -12.45 17.14 -9.91
CA HIS A 333 -11.69 18.03 -9.04
C HIS A 333 -12.00 19.53 -9.27
N ALA A 334 -12.87 19.88 -10.22
CA ALA A 334 -13.03 21.26 -10.71
C ALA A 334 -14.36 21.95 -10.34
N GLY A 335 -15.35 21.23 -9.79
CA GLY A 335 -16.61 21.84 -9.36
C GLY A 335 -17.65 20.81 -8.91
N GLY A 336 -17.98 20.84 -7.62
CA GLY A 336 -18.88 19.85 -7.02
C GLY A 336 -19.08 20.00 -5.51
N ALA A 337 -19.34 21.22 -5.04
CA ALA A 337 -19.82 21.43 -3.67
C ALA A 337 -21.23 20.81 -3.57
N GLY A 338 -21.31 19.57 -3.07
CA GLY A 338 -22.55 18.79 -3.00
C GLY A 338 -22.39 17.29 -3.27
N ALA A 339 -21.24 16.83 -3.77
CA ALA A 339 -20.90 15.41 -3.69
C ALA A 339 -20.32 15.14 -2.29
N GLU A 340 -21.14 14.58 -1.39
CA GLU A 340 -20.62 14.07 -0.12
C GLU A 340 -19.51 13.03 -0.38
N PRO A 341 -18.51 12.92 0.51
CA PRO A 341 -17.57 11.81 0.50
C PRO A 341 -18.32 10.54 0.90
N GLY A 342 -19.04 9.95 -0.06
CA GLY A 342 -19.73 8.68 0.14
C GLY A 342 -18.73 7.62 0.61
N PRO A 343 -19.15 6.67 1.47
CA PRO A 343 -18.28 5.59 1.91
C PRO A 343 -17.70 4.87 0.68
N LEU A 344 -16.44 4.43 0.77
CA LEU A 344 -15.80 3.60 -0.25
C LEU A 344 -16.80 2.53 -0.71
N PRO A 345 -17.31 2.58 -1.96
CA PRO A 345 -18.51 1.81 -2.31
C PRO A 345 -18.17 0.33 -2.25
N GLY A 346 -18.74 -0.37 -1.26
CA GLY A 346 -18.36 -1.72 -0.84
C GLY A 346 -18.59 -2.85 -1.86
N GLY A 347 -18.92 -2.51 -3.12
CA GLY A 347 -18.99 -3.44 -4.25
C GLY A 347 -17.79 -3.40 -5.21
N GLY A 348 -16.84 -2.48 -5.03
CA GLY A 348 -15.67 -2.34 -5.91
C GLY A 348 -14.51 -3.31 -5.61
N PRO A 349 -13.55 -3.47 -6.55
CA PRO A 349 -12.34 -4.23 -6.27
C PRO A 349 -11.50 -3.55 -5.18
N SER A 350 -10.91 -4.34 -4.27
CA SER A 350 -10.15 -3.80 -3.13
C SER A 350 -8.87 -3.08 -3.59
N PRO A 351 -8.66 -1.79 -3.22
CA PRO A 351 -7.47 -1.03 -3.60
C PRO A 351 -6.17 -1.53 -2.93
N LEU A 352 -6.29 -2.34 -1.87
CA LEU A 352 -5.15 -2.88 -1.11
C LEU A 352 -4.69 -4.26 -1.60
N CYS A 353 -5.62 -5.10 -2.09
CA CYS A 353 -5.30 -6.50 -2.44
C CYS A 353 -5.83 -6.99 -3.80
N GLY A 354 -6.60 -6.18 -4.53
CA GLY A 354 -7.17 -6.58 -5.82
C GLY A 354 -8.28 -7.65 -5.73
N SER A 355 -8.85 -7.90 -4.55
CA SER A 355 -10.04 -8.76 -4.44
C SER A 355 -11.19 -8.20 -5.29
N PRO A 356 -11.89 -9.00 -6.12
CA PRO A 356 -12.89 -8.51 -7.07
C PRO A 356 -14.16 -7.93 -6.42
N THR A 357 -14.51 -8.35 -5.21
CA THR A 357 -15.80 -8.09 -4.54
C THR A 357 -15.62 -7.43 -3.17
N GLY A 358 -14.60 -6.58 -3.02
CA GLY A 358 -14.18 -6.06 -1.72
C GLY A 358 -13.44 -7.09 -0.85
N CYS A 359 -13.03 -6.68 0.35
CA CYS A 359 -12.25 -7.53 1.26
C CYS A 359 -12.41 -7.04 2.71
N ALA A 360 -12.85 -7.92 3.62
CA ALA A 360 -13.02 -7.59 5.03
C ALA A 360 -11.69 -7.24 5.74
N ALA A 361 -10.59 -7.91 5.38
CA ALA A 361 -9.26 -7.54 5.88
C ALA A 361 -8.81 -6.15 5.39
N ALA A 362 -9.25 -5.71 4.20
CA ALA A 362 -8.99 -4.36 3.73
C ALA A 362 -9.75 -3.30 4.54
N ALA A 363 -10.98 -3.58 4.99
CA ALA A 363 -11.73 -2.69 5.86
C ALA A 363 -11.06 -2.56 7.26
N VAL A 364 -10.58 -3.67 7.84
CA VAL A 364 -9.75 -3.63 9.06
C VAL A 364 -8.47 -2.81 8.84
N ALA A 365 -7.82 -2.96 7.69
CA ALA A 365 -6.60 -2.22 7.35
C ALA A 365 -6.84 -0.70 7.16
N VAL A 366 -7.98 -0.30 6.60
CA VAL A 366 -8.42 1.11 6.55
C VAL A 366 -8.55 1.66 7.96
N ARG A 367 -9.25 0.96 8.87
CA ARG A 367 -9.42 1.36 10.28
C ARG A 367 -8.08 1.51 11.03
N VAL A 368 -7.12 0.63 10.76
CA VAL A 368 -5.76 0.76 11.30
C VAL A 368 -5.06 2.00 10.73
N ALA A 369 -5.14 2.26 9.43
CA ALA A 369 -4.57 3.47 8.82
C ALA A 369 -5.22 4.75 9.37
N GLU A 370 -6.53 4.77 9.59
CA GLU A 370 -7.25 5.89 10.22
C GLU A 370 -6.75 6.15 11.65
N ALA A 371 -6.58 5.11 12.46
CA ALA A 371 -6.03 5.24 13.81
C ALA A 371 -4.58 5.76 13.83
N VAL A 372 -3.76 5.36 12.84
CA VAL A 372 -2.41 5.93 12.67
C VAL A 372 -2.48 7.43 12.31
N VAL A 373 -3.34 7.81 11.36
CA VAL A 373 -3.53 9.23 10.98
C VAL A 373 -4.00 10.04 12.19
N ARG A 374 -5.06 9.57 12.88
CA ARG A 374 -5.64 10.19 14.08
C ARG A 374 -4.60 10.47 15.17
N PHE A 375 -3.77 9.47 15.48
CA PHE A 375 -2.71 9.62 16.48
C PHE A 375 -1.76 10.80 16.19
N PHE A 376 -1.41 10.98 14.91
CA PHE A 376 -0.48 12.02 14.45
C PHE A 376 -1.14 13.37 14.12
N THR A 377 -2.48 13.46 14.05
CA THR A 377 -3.20 14.72 13.75
C THR A 377 -4.05 15.25 14.90
N GLU A 378 -4.52 14.39 15.80
CA GLU A 378 -5.54 14.70 16.82
C GLU A 378 -5.06 14.37 18.24
N ASP A 379 -4.58 13.14 18.49
CA ASP A 379 -4.40 12.65 19.87
C ASP A 379 -3.10 13.13 20.56
N ALA A 380 -1.96 12.52 20.22
CA ALA A 380 -0.77 12.55 21.07
C ALA A 380 0.21 13.67 20.70
N GLU A 381 0.16 14.12 19.44
CA GLU A 381 1.03 15.19 18.94
C GLU A 381 0.29 16.53 18.82
N GLY A 382 -1.04 16.52 18.63
CA GLY A 382 -1.92 17.71 18.65
C GLY A 382 -1.62 18.82 17.64
N ALA A 383 -0.56 18.69 16.86
CA ALA A 383 -0.05 19.69 15.93
C ALA A 383 -0.09 19.13 14.50
N ARG A 384 -0.37 20.01 13.53
CA ARG A 384 -0.51 19.60 12.13
C ARG A 384 0.83 19.06 11.60
N PRO A 385 0.86 17.87 10.97
CA PRO A 385 2.06 17.37 10.32
C PRO A 385 2.48 18.33 9.20
N ALA A 386 3.78 18.53 9.04
CA ALA A 386 4.36 19.39 8.00
C ALA A 386 5.08 18.55 6.94
N LEU A 387 4.75 18.77 5.67
CA LEU A 387 5.39 18.09 4.55
C LEU A 387 6.70 18.80 4.18
N LEU A 388 7.83 18.16 4.49
CA LEU A 388 9.16 18.67 4.19
C LEU A 388 9.58 18.34 2.75
N ALA A 389 9.22 17.15 2.27
CA ALA A 389 9.46 16.72 0.90
C ALA A 389 8.46 15.64 0.45
N PRO A 390 8.09 15.59 -0.86
CA PRO A 390 8.31 16.63 -1.86
C PRO A 390 7.44 17.86 -1.58
N ALA A 391 7.75 19.01 -2.20
CA ALA A 391 6.91 20.21 -2.08
C ALA A 391 5.61 20.02 -2.87
N LEU A 392 4.52 19.71 -2.18
CA LEU A 392 3.18 19.54 -2.76
C LEU A 392 2.28 20.73 -2.44
N SER A 393 1.39 21.08 -3.37
CA SER A 393 0.25 21.96 -3.14
C SER A 393 -1.03 21.30 -3.64
N PRO A 394 -2.23 21.73 -3.20
CA PRO A 394 -3.49 21.13 -3.63
C PRO A 394 -3.65 21.09 -5.15
N ASP A 395 -3.25 22.17 -5.83
CA ASP A 395 -3.32 22.34 -7.28
C ASP A 395 -2.19 21.63 -8.05
N ARG A 396 -1.24 21.00 -7.35
CA ARG A 396 -0.05 20.33 -7.94
C ARG A 396 0.21 18.97 -7.30
N MET A 397 -0.86 18.24 -7.00
CA MET A 397 -0.76 16.87 -6.50
C MET A 397 -0.32 15.93 -7.64
N PRO A 398 0.79 15.19 -7.51
CA PRO A 398 1.15 14.17 -8.49
C PRO A 398 0.12 13.05 -8.49
N LEU A 399 0.10 12.28 -9.57
CA LEU A 399 -0.87 11.20 -9.78
C LEU A 399 -0.39 9.86 -9.19
N THR A 400 0.92 9.76 -8.92
CA THR A 400 1.55 8.72 -8.10
C THR A 400 2.37 9.39 -7.00
N LEU A 401 2.42 8.76 -5.82
CA LEU A 401 3.16 9.28 -4.66
C LEU A 401 3.85 8.10 -3.95
N ASP A 402 5.12 7.85 -4.29
CA ASP A 402 5.90 6.79 -3.62
C ASP A 402 6.14 7.20 -2.15
N PRO A 403 5.65 6.43 -1.16
CA PRO A 403 5.82 6.74 0.25
C PRO A 403 7.29 6.87 0.67
N ARG A 404 8.24 6.27 -0.06
CA ARG A 404 9.69 6.40 0.17
C ARG A 404 10.23 7.80 -0.10
N THR A 405 9.51 8.61 -0.89
CA THR A 405 9.91 9.99 -1.22
C THR A 405 9.29 11.02 -0.27
N LEU A 406 8.37 10.57 0.61
CA LEU A 406 7.73 11.41 1.61
C LEU A 406 8.64 11.63 2.82
N LEU A 407 8.76 12.89 3.24
CA LEU A 407 9.35 13.28 4.51
C LEU A 407 8.38 14.21 5.25
N LEU A 408 7.86 13.72 6.38
CA LEU A 408 6.94 14.44 7.26
C LEU A 408 7.63 14.79 8.58
N ALA A 409 7.42 16.02 9.03
CA ALA A 409 7.69 16.45 10.40
C ALA A 409 6.42 16.40 11.24
N PHE A 410 6.55 15.87 12.45
CA PHE A 410 5.48 15.75 13.44
C PHE A 410 5.91 16.52 14.70
N PRO A 411 5.70 17.85 14.74
CA PRO A 411 6.09 18.65 15.88
C PRO A 411 5.27 18.26 17.11
N ALA A 412 5.91 18.24 18.28
CA ALA A 412 5.23 17.97 19.55
C ALA A 412 4.24 19.09 19.90
N ALA A 413 3.19 18.76 20.65
CA ALA A 413 2.18 19.71 21.10
C ALA A 413 2.82 20.91 21.82
N GLY A 414 2.52 22.13 21.35
CA GLY A 414 3.06 23.38 21.90
C GLY A 414 4.45 23.77 21.41
N ALA A 415 5.14 22.95 20.61
CA ALA A 415 6.33 23.37 19.89
C ALA A 415 5.97 24.43 18.82
N PRO A 416 6.84 25.42 18.54
CA PRO A 416 6.63 26.31 17.40
C PRO A 416 6.53 25.46 16.13
N ALA A 417 5.52 25.74 15.29
CA ALA A 417 5.31 25.01 14.05
C ALA A 417 6.63 24.96 13.26
N ALA A 418 7.06 23.74 12.90
CA ALA A 418 8.24 23.56 12.06
C ALA A 418 8.05 24.42 10.82
N ALA A 419 8.91 25.44 10.66
CA ALA A 419 8.75 26.41 9.58
C ALA A 419 8.67 25.63 8.26
N PRO A 420 7.67 25.91 7.39
CA PRO A 420 7.62 25.25 6.09
C PRO A 420 8.99 25.46 5.43
N PRO A 421 9.59 24.42 4.81
CA PRO A 421 10.90 24.56 4.21
C PRO A 421 10.86 25.76 3.27
N ALA A 422 11.68 26.78 3.57
CA ALA A 422 11.69 28.02 2.82
C ALA A 422 11.80 27.67 1.32
N ARG A 423 11.01 28.34 0.47
CA ARG A 423 11.00 28.09 -0.98
C ARG A 423 12.43 28.08 -1.50
N ALA A 424 12.93 26.89 -1.86
CA ALA A 424 14.34 26.65 -2.15
C ALA A 424 15.28 27.26 -1.08
N GLY A 425 15.29 26.68 0.12
CA GLY A 425 16.33 26.93 1.11
C GLY A 425 17.69 26.86 0.44
N THR A 426 18.55 27.87 0.68
CA THR A 426 19.87 27.94 0.05
C THR A 426 20.66 26.66 0.33
N PRO A 427 21.61 26.25 -0.54
CA PRO A 427 22.43 25.06 -0.31
C PRO A 427 22.97 24.95 1.13
N ALA A 428 23.34 26.09 1.73
CA ALA A 428 23.84 26.21 3.10
C ALA A 428 22.88 25.69 4.18
N SER A 429 21.56 25.77 3.95
CA SER A 429 20.55 25.25 4.88
C SER A 429 20.61 23.72 5.05
N TYR A 430 21.15 22.99 4.07
CA TYR A 430 21.33 21.54 4.13
C TYR A 430 22.64 21.10 4.78
N ALA A 431 23.61 22.01 4.96
CA ALA A 431 24.93 21.67 5.47
C ALA A 431 24.92 21.16 6.93
N ALA A 432 24.15 21.79 7.81
CA ALA A 432 24.04 21.35 9.20
C ALA A 432 23.33 19.97 9.33
N PRO A 433 22.16 19.73 8.69
CA PRO A 433 21.57 18.39 8.60
C PRO A 433 22.49 17.31 8.02
N ALA A 434 23.26 17.63 6.99
CA ALA A 434 24.20 16.70 6.37
C ALA A 434 25.37 16.34 7.32
N ARG A 435 25.94 17.31 8.04
CA ARG A 435 26.95 17.04 9.10
C ARG A 435 26.38 16.14 10.20
N ALA A 436 25.15 16.38 10.64
CA ALA A 436 24.47 15.53 11.61
C ALA A 436 24.23 14.10 11.09
N ALA A 437 23.87 13.94 9.81
CA ALA A 437 23.73 12.64 9.16
C ALA A 437 25.05 11.85 9.09
N ALA A 438 26.15 12.50 8.69
CA ALA A 438 27.49 11.90 8.73
C ALA A 438 27.89 11.50 10.16
N GLY A 439 27.56 12.32 11.17
CA GLY A 439 27.78 11.99 12.58
C GLY A 439 26.98 10.77 13.07
N ARG A 440 25.79 10.52 12.51
CA ARG A 440 25.00 9.29 12.78
C ARG A 440 25.62 8.07 12.10
N LEU A 441 26.05 8.19 10.85
CA LEU A 441 26.71 7.11 10.11
C LEU A 441 28.00 6.64 10.79
N ASP A 442 28.83 7.57 11.30
CA ASP A 442 30.01 7.24 12.11
C ASP A 442 29.67 6.46 13.38
N ARG A 443 28.61 6.88 14.11
CA ARG A 443 28.16 6.17 15.31
C ARG A 443 27.67 4.77 14.98
N HIS A 444 26.97 4.61 13.85
CA HIS A 444 26.52 3.31 13.38
C HIS A 444 27.69 2.43 12.93
N ALA A 445 28.66 2.97 12.18
CA ALA A 445 29.90 2.28 11.81
C ALA A 445 30.67 1.77 13.04
N ARG A 446 30.82 2.61 14.08
CA ARG A 446 31.44 2.20 15.34
C ARG A 446 30.65 1.10 16.05
N SER A 447 29.31 1.15 16.03
CA SER A 447 28.46 0.10 16.61
C SER A 447 28.56 -1.23 15.85
N LEU A 448 28.60 -1.19 14.53
CA LEU A 448 28.81 -2.36 13.66
C LEU A 448 30.20 -2.98 13.87
N ALA A 449 31.24 -2.15 13.96
CA ALA A 449 32.61 -2.60 14.23
C ALA A 449 32.76 -3.17 15.65
N ALA A 450 32.13 -2.56 16.66
CA ALA A 450 32.09 -3.10 18.03
C ALA A 450 31.34 -4.44 18.09
N CYS A 451 30.20 -4.56 17.41
CA CYS A 451 29.47 -5.81 17.27
C CYS A 451 30.33 -6.89 16.60
N ALA A 452 31.07 -6.55 15.53
CA ALA A 452 32.02 -7.47 14.88
C ALA A 452 33.29 -7.77 15.71
N ALA A 453 33.54 -7.03 16.80
CA ALA A 453 34.65 -7.25 17.72
C ALA A 453 34.23 -8.02 18.98
N ASP A 454 32.93 -8.27 19.18
CA ASP A 454 32.41 -9.02 20.31
C ASP A 454 32.89 -10.48 20.27
N ALA A 455 33.19 -11.05 21.44
CA ALA A 455 33.68 -12.42 21.57
C ALA A 455 32.57 -13.49 21.45
N GLY A 456 31.31 -13.07 21.32
CA GLY A 456 30.14 -13.95 21.22
C GLY A 456 29.90 -14.61 19.85
N TRP A 457 30.67 -14.27 18.80
CA TRP A 457 30.59 -14.98 17.53
C TRP A 457 31.24 -16.36 17.64
N ASP A 458 30.59 -17.40 17.13
CA ASP A 458 31.26 -18.68 16.98
C ASP A 458 32.47 -18.55 16.03
N GLY A 459 33.56 -19.24 16.34
CA GLY A 459 34.77 -19.27 15.50
C GLY A 459 34.58 -20.08 14.21
N SER A 460 33.34 -20.30 13.76
CA SER A 460 33.05 -21.04 12.54
C SER A 460 33.27 -20.18 11.31
N GLU A 461 33.41 -20.83 10.15
CA GLU A 461 33.46 -20.14 8.86
C GLU A 461 32.21 -19.27 8.61
N THR A 462 31.05 -19.63 9.20
CA THR A 462 29.82 -18.84 9.09
C THR A 462 29.87 -17.61 9.98
N GLY A 463 30.34 -17.75 11.22
CA GLY A 463 30.55 -16.64 12.16
C GLY A 463 31.52 -15.60 11.60
N GLU A 464 32.69 -16.03 11.12
CA GLU A 464 33.68 -15.13 10.52
C GLU A 464 33.14 -14.44 9.25
N ARG A 465 32.34 -15.14 8.44
CA ARG A 465 31.68 -14.56 7.26
C ARG A 465 30.64 -13.49 7.63
N PHE A 466 29.95 -13.63 8.76
CA PHE A 466 29.09 -12.56 9.31
C PHE A 466 29.92 -11.40 9.86
N ARG A 467 30.98 -11.68 10.61
CA ARG A 467 31.93 -10.70 11.16
C ARG A 467 32.51 -9.79 10.07
N MET A 468 33.00 -10.40 8.99
CA MET A 468 33.53 -9.69 7.83
C MET A 468 32.48 -8.83 7.11
N ARG A 469 31.22 -9.29 7.00
CA ARG A 469 30.11 -8.49 6.43
C ARG A 469 29.75 -7.28 7.29
N LEU A 470 29.80 -7.41 8.61
CA LEU A 470 29.59 -6.28 9.54
C LEU A 470 30.70 -5.23 9.41
N LEU A 471 31.96 -5.66 9.33
CA LEU A 471 33.10 -4.76 9.10
C LEU A 471 33.04 -4.07 7.73
N GLU A 472 32.70 -4.80 6.66
CA GLU A 472 32.49 -4.24 5.32
C GLU A 472 31.32 -3.24 5.29
N HIS A 473 30.27 -3.45 6.10
CA HIS A 473 29.18 -2.48 6.25
C HIS A 473 29.60 -1.25 7.06
N ALA A 474 30.37 -1.41 8.14
CA ALA A 474 30.94 -0.31 8.92
C ALA A 474 31.84 0.60 8.07
N ASP A 475 32.69 0.01 7.22
CA ASP A 475 33.55 0.75 6.30
C ASP A 475 32.75 1.51 5.23
N ARG A 476 31.71 0.90 4.65
CA ARG A 476 30.77 1.62 3.76
C ARG A 476 30.08 2.80 4.46
N CYS A 477 29.63 2.62 5.70
CA CYS A 477 29.05 3.72 6.49
C CYS A 477 30.06 4.84 6.74
N THR A 478 31.33 4.51 6.99
CA THR A 478 32.42 5.48 7.22
C THR A 478 32.74 6.26 5.94
N ARG A 479 32.82 5.58 4.79
CA ARG A 479 32.99 6.22 3.47
C ARG A 479 31.83 7.17 3.15
N ALA A 480 30.59 6.68 3.25
CA ALA A 480 29.40 7.51 3.05
C ALA A 480 29.34 8.72 4.01
N ALA A 481 29.78 8.56 5.27
CA ALA A 481 29.89 9.68 6.21
C ALA A 481 30.94 10.72 5.76
N SER A 482 32.06 10.29 5.18
CA SER A 482 33.07 11.18 4.60
C SER A 482 32.52 11.95 3.41
N ASP A 483 31.87 11.27 2.46
CA ASP A 483 31.28 11.87 1.26
C ASP A 483 30.20 12.91 1.64
N ILE A 484 29.36 12.59 2.62
CA ILE A 484 28.34 13.50 3.14
C ILE A 484 28.96 14.70 3.86
N ARG A 485 30.08 14.54 4.59
CA ARG A 485 30.81 15.71 5.15
C ARG A 485 31.37 16.60 4.06
N GLU A 486 31.87 16.02 2.98
CA GLU A 486 32.40 16.80 1.86
C GLU A 486 31.30 17.56 1.13
N ALA A 487 30.19 16.90 0.82
CA ALA A 487 28.99 17.57 0.32
C ALA A 487 28.54 18.68 1.30
N ALA A 488 28.53 18.44 2.61
CA ALA A 488 28.16 19.43 3.62
C ALA A 488 29.17 20.59 3.82
N ARG A 489 30.40 20.48 3.29
CA ARG A 489 31.32 21.62 3.16
C ARG A 489 30.93 22.43 1.92
N ARG A 490 30.91 21.78 0.75
CA ARG A 490 30.55 22.38 -0.55
C ARG A 490 29.14 22.99 -0.62
N LEU A 491 28.24 22.60 0.28
CA LEU A 491 26.91 23.19 0.44
C LEU A 491 26.91 24.43 1.34
N ALA A 492 27.86 24.56 2.26
CA ALA A 492 27.97 25.69 3.19
C ALA A 492 28.83 26.85 2.66
N ASP A 493 29.72 26.55 1.73
CA ASP A 493 30.48 27.49 0.92
C ASP A 493 29.58 28.09 -0.20
#